data_AF-A0AAV2PPU9-F1
#
_entry.id   AF-A0AAV2PPU9-F1
#
_cell.length_a   1.000
_cell.length_b   1.000
_cell.length_c   1.000
_cell.angle_alpha   90.00
_cell.angle_beta   90.00
_cell.angle_gamma   90.00
#
_symmetry.space_group_name_H-M   'P 1'
#
loop_
_entity.id
_entity.type
_entity.pdbx_description
1 polymer ?
#
loop_
_entity_poly.entity_id
_entity_poly.type
_entity_poly.pdbx_seq_one_letter_code
_entity_poly.pdbx_strand_id
1 'polypeptide(L)'
;MHEIKNLSTSKSPGHDEITAKFLKISAKKVAPAVSDIINLSIKSGEYPEALKIAKVLPIFKKGDPSLASNYRPISVLSCINKIFEKSYLKEFIIFLKNTIYSMNSNMVSVRDTPPHMHW
;
A
#
# COMPACT_ATOMS: atom_id res chain seq x y z
N MET A 1 -5.82 0.38 13.30
CA MET A 1 -6.13 0.38 11.85
C MET A 1 -6.99 1.60 11.45
N HIS A 2 -6.37 2.75 11.24
CA HIS A 2 -7.07 4.00 10.88
C HIS A 2 -7.53 4.03 9.41
N GLU A 3 -6.86 3.27 8.53
CA GLU A 3 -7.08 3.27 7.08
C GLU A 3 -8.50 2.89 6.65
N ILE A 4 -9.18 2.00 7.38
CA ILE A 4 -10.57 1.60 7.06
C ILE A 4 -11.51 2.83 7.06
N LYS A 5 -11.31 3.75 8.01
CA LYS A 5 -12.14 4.97 8.12
C LYS A 5 -11.91 5.93 6.96
N ASN A 6 -10.71 5.90 6.37
CA ASN A 6 -10.29 6.80 5.29
C ASN A 6 -10.60 6.26 3.88
N LEU A 7 -11.26 5.10 3.77
CA LEU A 7 -11.73 4.61 2.48
C LEU A 7 -12.78 5.53 1.89
N SER A 8 -12.68 5.81 0.58
CA SER A 8 -13.73 6.53 -0.14
C SER A 8 -14.90 5.58 -0.41
N THR A 9 -16.12 6.00 -0.05
CA THR A 9 -17.34 5.21 -0.24
C THR A 9 -17.96 5.36 -1.63
N SER A 10 -17.47 6.31 -2.45
CA SER A 10 -17.95 6.52 -3.83
C SER A 10 -17.27 5.63 -4.86
N LYS A 11 -16.29 4.82 -4.46
CA LYS A 11 -15.56 3.93 -5.35
C LYS A 11 -16.22 2.56 -5.41
N SER A 12 -16.22 1.97 -6.60
CA SER A 12 -16.69 0.61 -6.83
C SER A 12 -15.86 -0.40 -6.03
N PRO A 13 -16.47 -1.50 -5.56
CA PRO A 13 -15.74 -2.60 -4.94
C PRO A 13 -14.85 -3.32 -5.96
N GLY A 14 -13.92 -4.14 -5.45
CA GLY A 14 -13.08 -4.99 -6.28
C GLY A 14 -13.80 -6.27 -6.70
N HIS A 15 -13.02 -7.31 -7.02
CA HIS A 15 -13.54 -8.62 -7.42
C HIS A 15 -14.33 -9.34 -6.31
N ASP A 16 -14.10 -8.96 -5.05
CA ASP A 16 -14.73 -9.53 -3.86
C ASP A 16 -16.09 -8.91 -3.52
N GLU A 17 -16.50 -7.88 -4.26
CA GLU A 17 -17.74 -7.11 -4.05
C GLU A 17 -17.87 -6.48 -2.64
N ILE A 18 -16.77 -6.47 -1.86
CA ILE A 18 -16.73 -5.87 -0.53
C ILE A 18 -16.57 -4.35 -0.67
N THR A 19 -17.63 -3.63 -0.29
CA THR A 19 -17.63 -2.16 -0.38
C THR A 19 -16.91 -1.49 0.79
N ALA A 20 -16.37 -0.29 0.54
CA ALA A 20 -15.81 0.55 1.60
C ALA A 20 -16.83 0.88 2.71
N LYS A 21 -18.12 1.02 2.36
CA LYS A 21 -19.20 1.25 3.34
C LYS A 21 -19.33 0.07 4.30
N PHE A 22 -19.34 -1.15 3.76
CA PHE A 22 -19.41 -2.37 4.56
C PHE A 22 -18.23 -2.45 5.54
N LEU A 23 -16.99 -2.27 5.04
CA LEU A 23 -15.79 -2.30 5.88
C LEU A 23 -15.80 -1.23 6.98
N LYS A 24 -16.33 -0.04 6.72
CA LYS A 24 -16.46 1.02 7.75
C LYS A 24 -17.43 0.62 8.86
N ILE A 25 -18.55 -0.01 8.51
CA ILE A 25 -19.56 -0.47 9.48
C ILE A 25 -18.99 -1.62 10.32
N SER A 26 -18.31 -2.58 9.69
CA SER A 26 -17.74 -3.75 10.34
C SER A 26 -16.31 -3.53 10.88
N ALA A 27 -15.80 -2.30 10.85
CA ALA A 27 -14.40 -1.98 11.13
C ALA A 27 -13.90 -2.53 12.47
N LYS A 28 -14.73 -2.47 13.53
CA LYS A 28 -14.35 -2.99 14.86
C LYS A 28 -14.06 -4.50 14.86
N LYS A 29 -14.70 -5.25 13.96
CA LYS A 29 -14.56 -6.71 13.87
C LYS A 29 -13.53 -7.13 12.83
N VAL A 30 -13.44 -6.40 11.72
CA VAL A 30 -12.55 -6.74 10.59
C VAL A 30 -11.13 -6.20 10.81
N ALA A 31 -10.96 -5.09 11.52
CA ALA A 31 -9.65 -4.46 11.70
C ALA A 31 -8.55 -5.38 12.27
N PRO A 32 -8.81 -6.24 13.29
CA PRO A 32 -7.80 -7.17 13.78
C PRO A 32 -7.29 -8.11 12.69
N ALA A 33 -8.21 -8.82 12.01
CA ALA A 33 -7.86 -9.77 10.95
C ALA A 33 -7.09 -9.13 9.79
N VAL A 34 -7.49 -7.93 9.34
CA VAL A 34 -6.74 -7.25 8.27
C VAL A 34 -5.37 -6.80 8.77
N SER A 35 -5.24 -6.39 10.03
CA SER A 35 -3.95 -6.00 10.61
C SER A 35 -3.01 -7.21 10.69
N ASP A 36 -3.53 -8.36 11.08
CA ASP A 36 -2.76 -9.61 11.14
C ASP A 36 -2.26 -10.02 9.75
N ILE A 37 -3.08 -9.91 8.70
CA ILE A 37 -2.67 -10.18 7.31
C ILE A 37 -1.54 -9.24 6.87
N ILE A 38 -1.65 -7.94 7.18
CA ILE A 38 -0.61 -6.95 6.82
C ILE A 38 0.69 -7.26 7.57
N ASN A 39 0.61 -7.47 8.89
CA ASN A 39 1.79 -7.75 9.71
C ASN A 39 2.47 -9.06 9.30
N LEU A 40 1.68 -10.09 8.99
CA LEU A 40 2.19 -11.36 8.48
C LEU A 40 2.93 -11.15 7.16
N SER A 41 2.35 -10.41 6.22
CA SER A 41 2.97 -10.10 4.92
C SER A 41 4.27 -9.31 5.07
N ILE A 42 4.31 -8.32 5.95
CA ILE A 42 5.54 -7.56 6.24
C ILE A 42 6.61 -8.49 6.83
N LYS A 43 6.23 -9.36 7.77
CA LYS A 43 7.15 -10.28 8.44
C LYS A 43 7.67 -11.36 7.50
N SER A 44 6.84 -11.91 6.63
CA SER A 44 7.24 -12.95 5.68
C SER A 44 7.91 -12.38 4.42
N GLY A 45 7.69 -11.10 4.11
CA GLY A 45 8.09 -10.50 2.84
C GLY A 45 7.22 -10.95 1.66
N GLU A 46 6.09 -11.61 1.91
CA GLU A 46 5.22 -12.17 0.88
C GLU A 46 3.92 -11.38 0.74
N TYR A 47 3.59 -10.98 -0.48
CA TYR A 47 2.33 -10.29 -0.75
C TYR A 47 1.15 -11.29 -0.81
N PRO A 48 0.02 -11.05 -0.10
CA PRO A 48 -1.09 -12.00 -0.06
C PRO A 48 -1.71 -12.25 -1.45
N GLU A 49 -1.80 -13.51 -1.86
CA GLU A 49 -2.29 -13.90 -3.19
C GLU A 49 -3.70 -13.38 -3.50
N ALA A 50 -4.61 -13.47 -2.51
CA ALA A 50 -5.98 -12.97 -2.65
C ALA A 50 -6.05 -11.45 -2.92
N LEU A 51 -5.04 -10.69 -2.50
CA LEU A 51 -4.98 -9.25 -2.76
C LEU A 51 -4.41 -8.93 -4.15
N LYS A 52 -3.80 -9.88 -4.86
CA LYS A 52 -3.26 -9.67 -6.22
C LYS A 52 -4.36 -9.62 -7.29
N ILE A 53 -5.58 -10.04 -6.97
CA ILE A 53 -6.70 -10.14 -7.90
C ILE A 53 -7.37 -8.77 -8.10
N ALA A 54 -7.45 -8.34 -9.36
CA ALA A 54 -8.11 -7.11 -9.78
C ALA A 54 -9.31 -7.38 -10.69
N LYS A 55 -10.38 -6.60 -10.54
CA LYS A 55 -11.51 -6.57 -11.47
C LYS A 55 -11.18 -5.63 -12.63
N VAL A 56 -11.09 -6.14 -13.85
CA VAL A 56 -10.78 -5.32 -15.02
C VAL A 56 -12.07 -4.72 -15.59
N LEU A 57 -12.12 -3.39 -15.71
CA LEU A 57 -13.25 -2.67 -16.29
C LEU A 57 -12.81 -1.81 -17.48
N PRO A 58 -13.55 -1.79 -18.60
CA PRO A 58 -13.27 -0.89 -19.70
C PRO A 58 -13.77 0.53 -19.35
N ILE A 59 -12.90 1.53 -19.46
CA ILE A 59 -13.27 2.95 -19.39
C ILE A 59 -13.14 3.56 -20.77
N PHE A 60 -14.22 4.19 -21.24
CA PHE A 60 -14.21 4.90 -22.51
C PHE A 60 -13.18 6.04 -22.49
N LYS A 61 -12.38 6.14 -23.56
CA LYS A 61 -11.37 7.19 -23.72
C LYS A 61 -11.88 8.32 -24.60
N LYS A 62 -12.14 8.03 -25.89
CA LYS A 62 -12.64 8.98 -26.92
C LYS A 62 -12.94 8.24 -28.23
N GLY A 63 -13.68 8.86 -29.15
CA GLY A 63 -13.97 8.32 -30.49
C GLY A 63 -15.35 7.65 -30.55
N ASP A 64 -15.48 6.61 -31.37
CA ASP A 64 -16.71 5.82 -31.48
C ASP A 64 -16.83 4.84 -30.29
N PRO A 65 -17.89 4.94 -29.45
CA PRO A 65 -18.13 4.01 -28.35
C PRO A 65 -18.43 2.56 -28.76
N SER A 66 -18.72 2.31 -30.04
CA SER A 66 -18.93 0.94 -30.55
C SER A 66 -17.61 0.17 -30.71
N LEU A 67 -16.47 0.87 -30.80
CA LEU A 67 -15.16 0.26 -31.03
C LEU A 67 -14.44 -0.03 -29.71
N ALA A 68 -14.13 -1.30 -29.46
CA ALA A 68 -13.42 -1.74 -28.25
C ALA A 68 -12.05 -1.06 -28.07
N SER A 69 -11.36 -0.71 -29.17
CA SER A 69 -10.07 0.00 -29.16
C SER A 69 -10.13 1.41 -28.56
N ASN A 70 -11.33 1.99 -28.46
CA ASN A 70 -11.57 3.30 -27.85
C ASN A 70 -11.76 3.25 -26.32
N TYR A 71 -11.64 2.07 -25.73
CA TYR A 71 -11.67 1.86 -24.28
C TYR A 71 -10.27 1.53 -23.76
N ARG A 72 -10.03 1.91 -22.51
CA ARG A 72 -8.82 1.55 -21.75
C ARG A 72 -9.22 0.60 -20.62
N PRO A 73 -8.56 -0.55 -20.47
CA PRO A 73 -8.79 -1.40 -19.31
C PRO A 73 -8.25 -0.70 -18.07
N ILE A 74 -9.02 -0.72 -16.98
CA ILE A 74 -8.57 -0.31 -15.65
C ILE A 74 -8.72 -1.46 -14.66
N SER A 75 -7.77 -1.57 -13.76
CA SER A 75 -7.78 -2.56 -12.68
C SER A 75 -8.41 -1.96 -11.42
N VAL A 76 -9.54 -2.51 -10.99
CA VAL A 76 -10.19 -2.16 -9.73
C VAL A 76 -9.79 -3.18 -8.66
N LEU A 77 -8.92 -2.75 -7.75
CA LEU A 77 -8.46 -3.53 -6.61
C LEU A 77 -9.50 -3.55 -5.48
N SER A 78 -9.47 -4.62 -4.67
CA SER A 78 -10.33 -4.75 -3.49
C SER A 78 -10.10 -3.61 -2.49
N CYS A 79 -11.10 -3.33 -1.66
CA CYS A 79 -10.96 -2.32 -0.61
C CYS A 79 -9.88 -2.70 0.41
N ILE A 80 -9.71 -4.01 0.66
CA ILE A 80 -8.68 -4.54 1.57
C ILE A 80 -7.28 -4.32 0.98
N ASN A 81 -7.09 -4.55 -0.33
CA ASN A 81 -5.82 -4.25 -1.00
C ASN A 81 -5.45 -2.76 -0.83
N LYS A 82 -6.39 -1.84 -1.03
CA LYS A 82 -6.13 -0.39 -0.84
C LYS A 82 -5.72 -0.04 0.59
N ILE A 83 -6.25 -0.75 1.59
CA ILE A 83 -5.84 -0.59 2.99
C ILE A 83 -4.41 -1.12 3.16
N PHE A 84 -4.14 -2.31 2.61
CA PHE A 84 -2.83 -2.96 2.65
C PHE A 84 -1.75 -2.03 2.08
N GLU A 85 -1.92 -1.52 0.86
CA GLU A 85 -0.93 -0.66 0.19
C GLU A 85 -0.63 0.61 1.01
N LYS A 86 -1.67 1.24 1.57
CA LYS A 86 -1.49 2.44 2.41
C LYS A 86 -0.76 2.13 3.71
N SER A 87 -1.10 1.03 4.37
CA SER A 87 -0.42 0.61 5.59
C SER A 87 1.04 0.24 5.31
N TYR A 88 1.29 -0.55 4.27
CA TYR A 88 2.63 -0.96 3.88
C TYR A 88 3.50 0.24 3.49
N LEU A 89 2.97 1.17 2.69
CA LEU A 89 3.69 2.37 2.28
C LEU A 89 4.10 3.23 3.50
N LYS A 90 3.26 3.32 4.52
CA LYS A 90 3.60 4.05 5.75
C LYS A 90 4.80 3.43 6.47
N GLU A 91 4.77 2.11 6.68
CA GLU A 91 5.87 1.38 7.30
C GLU A 91 7.15 1.50 6.47
N PHE A 92 7.03 1.37 5.14
CA PHE A 92 8.15 1.48 4.22
C PHE A 92 8.79 2.88 4.23
N ILE A 93 7.98 3.96 4.29
CA ILE A 93 8.51 5.32 4.42
C ILE A 93 9.24 5.52 5.74
N ILE A 94 8.72 4.98 6.86
CA ILE A 94 9.38 5.04 8.16
C ILE A 94 10.72 4.32 8.10
N PHE A 95 10.75 3.11 7.52
CA PHE A 95 11.96 2.33 7.32
C PHE A 95 13.02 3.10 6.51
N LEU A 96 12.63 3.67 5.36
CA LEU A 96 13.55 4.46 4.53
C LEU A 96 14.10 5.68 5.26
N LYS A 97 13.25 6.43 5.98
CA LYS A 97 13.68 7.60 6.76
C LYS A 97 14.70 7.21 7.84
N ASN A 98 14.44 6.14 8.58
CA ASN A 98 15.34 5.66 9.63
C ASN A 98 16.66 5.17 9.05
N THR A 99 16.62 4.47 7.92
CA THR A 99 17.81 4.00 7.21
C THR A 99 18.67 5.16 6.74
N ILE A 100 18.07 6.17 6.10
CA ILE A 100 18.77 7.38 5.63
C ILE A 100 19.35 8.16 6.82
N TYR A 101 18.58 8.31 7.91
CA TYR A 101 19.07 8.98 9.12
C TYR A 101 20.30 8.27 9.70
N SER A 102 20.23 6.95 9.86
CA SER A 102 21.35 6.14 10.36
C SER A 102 22.59 6.25 9.46
N MET A 103 22.43 6.21 8.14
CA MET A 103 23.54 6.39 7.19
C MET A 103 24.19 7.76 7.35
N ASN A 104 23.39 8.84 7.45
CA ASN A 104 23.92 10.19 7.62
C ASN A 104 24.62 10.39 8.97
N SER A 105 24.10 9.82 10.06
CA SER A 105 24.76 9.85 11.37
C SER A 105 26.10 9.11 11.36
N ASN A 106 26.18 7.97 10.67
CA ASN A 106 27.42 7.18 10.54
C ASN A 106 28.47 7.85 9.63
N MET A 107 28.06 8.75 8.72
CA MET A 107 29.00 9.51 7.87
C MET A 107 29.67 10.68 8.60
N VAL A 108 29.06 11.21 9.67
CA VAL A 108 29.67 12.27 10.48
C VAL A 108 30.80 11.69 11.35
N SER A 109 30.61 10.51 11.95
CA SER A 109 31.63 9.90 12.82
C SER A 109 32.92 9.46 12.12
N VAL A 110 32.91 9.25 10.80
CA VAL A 110 34.11 8.86 10.03
C VAL A 110 35.00 10.07 9.70
N ARG A 111 34.49 11.30 9.83
CA ARG A 111 35.28 12.53 9.58
C ARG A 111 36.06 13.02 10.79
N ASP A 112 35.76 12.50 11.98
CA ASP A 112 36.33 12.97 13.26
C ASP A 112 37.43 12.06 13.84
N THR A 113 37.90 11.04 13.13
CA THR A 113 39.10 10.29 13.55
C THR A 113 40.35 11.15 13.29
N PRO A 114 41.10 11.59 14.33
CA PRO A 114 42.28 12.42 14.16
C PRO A 114 43.33 11.64 13.36
N PRO A 115 44.04 12.27 12.41
CA PRO A 115 45.16 11.62 11.75
C PRO A 115 46.21 11.28 12.81
N HIS A 116 46.53 9.99 12.86
CA HIS A 116 47.44 9.37 13.79
C HIS A 116 48.75 10.15 13.85
N MET A 117 49.05 10.70 15.02
CA MET A 117 50.28 11.42 15.33
C MET A 117 51.43 10.40 15.38
N HIS A 118 52.11 10.23 14.26
CA HIS A 118 53.43 9.59 14.22
C HIS A 118 54.50 10.69 14.38
N TRP A 119 55.45 10.40 15.27
CA TRP A 119 56.51 11.26 15.78
C TRP A 119 57.64 11.37 14.77
#